data_AF-A0A8H4V1L1-F1
#
_entry.id   AF-A0A8H4V1L1-F1
#
_cell.length_a   1.000
_cell.length_b   1.000
_cell.length_c   1.000
_cell.angle_alpha   90.00
_cell.angle_beta   90.00
_cell.angle_gamma   90.00
#
_symmetry.space_group_name_H-M   'P 1'
#
loop_
_entity.id
_entity.type
_entity.pdbx_description
1 polymer ?
#
loop_
_entity_poly.entity_id
_entity_poly.type
_entity_poly.pdbx_seq_one_letter_code
_entity_poly.pdbx_strand_id
1 'polypeptide(L)'
;MHSAKIADIVRRDLAKTGSTTTASITDVHHLSSYNWIEAPEPTIAVPGYPALCTPPKKPRKVAKDSGLIYSAQNAARHPDSPLEPLFRSLLITNPSFDFQSVSLMTDRNNIRKLLSFVNPSLSRNARKPFTIKVEVIDEIAILYRSEAEVSQFIAPHEFVG
;
A
#
# COMPACT_ATOMS: atom_id res chain seq x y z
N MET A 1 0.26 21.12 6.88
CA MET A 1 0.17 20.55 8.24
C MET A 1 1.55 20.09 8.68
N HIS A 2 1.99 20.41 9.89
CA HIS A 2 3.29 19.93 10.40
C HIS A 2 3.14 18.46 10.79
N SER A 3 3.91 17.57 10.14
CA SER A 3 3.99 16.17 10.51
C SER A 3 4.81 16.08 11.80
N ALA A 4 4.13 15.88 12.93
CA ALA A 4 4.79 15.62 14.20
C ALA A 4 5.16 14.14 14.29
N LYS A 5 6.38 13.86 14.74
CA LYS A 5 6.80 12.50 15.06
C LYS A 5 6.10 12.08 16.36
N ILE A 6 5.24 11.06 16.27
CA ILE A 6 4.39 10.64 17.40
C ILE A 6 5.09 9.56 18.26
N ALA A 7 5.86 8.67 17.64
CA ALA A 7 6.58 7.60 18.34
C ALA A 7 7.79 7.08 17.55
N ASP A 8 8.77 6.52 18.26
CA ASP A 8 9.75 5.58 17.74
C ASP A 8 9.47 4.20 18.33
N ILE A 9 9.33 3.19 17.49
CA ILE A 9 9.14 1.81 17.92
C ILE A 9 10.39 1.03 17.54
N VAL A 10 11.10 0.51 18.53
CA VAL A 10 12.27 -0.35 18.32
C VAL A 10 11.93 -1.79 18.68
N ARG A 11 12.64 -2.76 18.07
CA ARG A 11 12.31 -4.19 18.23
C ARG A 11 12.36 -4.66 19.68
N ARG A 12 13.23 -4.07 20.50
CA ARG A 12 13.30 -4.33 21.94
C ARG A 12 12.02 -3.96 22.70
N ASP A 13 11.20 -3.08 22.14
CA ASP A 13 9.88 -2.74 22.71
C ASP A 13 8.88 -3.89 22.51
N LEU A 14 9.06 -4.72 21.48
CA LEU A 14 8.21 -5.90 21.22
C LEU A 14 8.37 -6.99 22.29
N ALA A 15 9.52 -7.06 22.96
CA ALA A 15 9.73 -8.04 24.03
C ALA A 15 8.83 -7.76 25.25
N LYS A 16 8.30 -6.53 25.37
CA LYS A 16 7.36 -6.12 26.43
C LYS A 16 5.91 -6.46 26.06
N THR A 17 5.62 -6.67 24.78
CA THR A 17 4.30 -7.09 24.30
C THR A 17 4.25 -8.61 24.28
N GLY A 18 3.90 -9.21 25.41
CA GLY A 18 3.51 -10.62 25.45
C GLY A 18 2.19 -10.79 24.70
N SER A 19 2.23 -11.31 23.47
CA SER A 19 1.00 -11.66 22.75
C SER A 19 0.64 -13.10 23.07
N THR A 20 -0.36 -13.28 23.94
CA THR A 20 -0.93 -14.58 24.32
C THR A 20 -2.16 -14.96 23.49
N THR A 21 -2.57 -14.10 22.55
CA THR A 21 -3.82 -14.27 21.81
C THR A 21 -3.54 -14.81 20.41
N THR A 22 -4.17 -15.93 20.05
CA THR A 22 -4.15 -16.46 18.69
C THR A 22 -4.84 -15.49 17.75
N ALA A 23 -4.14 -15.06 16.70
CA ALA A 23 -4.73 -14.26 15.62
C ALA A 23 -5.06 -15.15 14.42
N SER A 24 -6.27 -15.01 13.89
CA SER A 24 -6.72 -15.68 12.67
C SER A 24 -7.27 -14.65 11.69
N ILE A 25 -7.07 -14.88 10.39
CA ILE A 25 -7.70 -14.09 9.33
C ILE A 25 -9.10 -14.67 9.11
N THR A 26 -10.13 -13.87 9.35
CA THR A 26 -11.54 -14.22 9.15
C THR A 26 -12.24 -13.17 8.30
N ASP A 27 -13.46 -13.47 7.84
CA ASP A 27 -14.40 -12.49 7.26
C ASP A 27 -13.79 -11.58 6.17
N VAL A 28 -13.03 -12.21 5.26
CA VAL A 28 -12.38 -11.50 4.16
C VAL A 28 -13.41 -11.17 3.09
N HIS A 29 -13.75 -9.89 2.96
CA HIS A 29 -14.69 -9.39 1.96
C HIS A 29 -14.01 -8.45 0.97
N HIS A 30 -14.37 -8.61 -0.32
CA HIS A 30 -14.04 -7.62 -1.34
C HIS A 30 -15.06 -6.47 -1.27
N LEU A 31 -14.60 -5.26 -0.99
CA LEU A 31 -15.47 -4.08 -0.85
C LEU A 31 -15.53 -3.22 -2.11
N SER A 32 -14.40 -3.00 -2.78
CA SER A 32 -14.29 -2.14 -3.95
C SER A 32 -12.96 -2.37 -4.69
N SER A 33 -12.89 -1.92 -5.93
CA SER A 33 -11.69 -1.94 -6.77
C SER A 33 -11.60 -0.67 -7.61
N TYR A 34 -10.39 -0.29 -8.00
CA TYR A 34 -10.15 0.80 -8.96
C TYR A 34 -8.86 0.58 -9.75
N ASN A 35 -8.77 1.23 -10.92
CA ASN A 35 -7.51 1.38 -11.65
C ASN A 35 -7.22 2.86 -11.88
N TRP A 36 -5.95 3.23 -11.85
CA TRP A 36 -5.51 4.51 -12.40
C TRP A 36 -5.58 4.50 -13.91
N ILE A 37 -6.08 5.59 -14.50
CA ILE A 37 -6.03 5.80 -15.95
C ILE A 37 -5.09 6.97 -16.27
N GLU A 38 -4.47 6.92 -17.44
CA GLU A 38 -3.64 8.04 -17.91
C GLU A 38 -4.54 9.19 -18.35
N ALA A 39 -4.55 10.24 -17.54
CA ALA A 39 -5.32 11.46 -17.76
C ALA A 39 -4.51 12.67 -17.23
N PRO A 40 -4.80 13.90 -17.72
CA PRO A 40 -4.13 15.10 -17.24
C PRO A 40 -4.28 15.33 -15.74
N GLU A 41 -5.43 14.94 -15.20
CA GLU A 41 -5.75 15.02 -13.77
C GLU A 41 -5.75 13.61 -13.14
N PRO A 42 -5.43 13.47 -11.84
CA PRO A 42 -5.48 12.19 -11.14
C PRO A 42 -6.87 11.54 -11.26
N THR A 43 -6.99 10.54 -12.12
CA THR A 43 -8.28 9.92 -12.46
C THR A 43 -8.25 8.41 -12.26
N ILE A 44 -9.29 7.89 -11.65
CA ILE A 44 -9.51 6.46 -11.46
C ILE A 44 -10.75 5.97 -12.20
N ALA A 45 -10.69 4.75 -12.71
CA ALA A 45 -11.85 3.99 -13.16
C ALA A 45 -12.37 3.11 -12.02
N VAL A 46 -13.68 3.12 -11.81
CA VAL A 46 -14.38 2.38 -10.73
C VAL A 46 -15.62 1.67 -11.30
N PRO A 47 -15.81 0.35 -11.06
CA PRO A 47 -14.84 -0.56 -10.47
C PRO A 47 -13.63 -0.77 -11.39
N GLY A 48 -12.49 -1.05 -10.78
CA GLY A 48 -11.28 -1.46 -11.50
C GLY A 48 -11.27 -2.95 -11.83
N TYR A 49 -10.59 -3.31 -12.91
CA TYR A 49 -10.37 -4.69 -13.34
C TYR A 49 -8.88 -4.94 -13.61
N PRO A 50 -8.37 -6.14 -13.29
CA PRO A 50 -7.03 -6.52 -13.71
C PRO A 50 -6.96 -6.66 -15.23
N ALA A 51 -5.77 -6.48 -15.81
CA ALA A 51 -5.57 -6.75 -17.22
C ALA A 51 -5.83 -8.23 -17.54
N LEU A 52 -6.45 -8.50 -18.70
CA LEU A 52 -6.65 -9.86 -19.19
C LEU A 52 -5.31 -10.52 -19.49
N CYS A 53 -5.00 -11.62 -18.79
CA CYS A 53 -3.81 -12.40 -19.03
C CYS A 53 -4.00 -13.24 -20.31
N THR A 54 -3.36 -12.84 -21.40
CA THR A 54 -3.32 -13.60 -22.64
C THR A 54 -1.91 -14.18 -22.82
N PRO A 55 -1.63 -15.37 -22.24
CA PRO A 55 -0.29 -15.93 -22.28
C PRO A 55 0.13 -16.23 -23.74
N PRO A 56 1.41 -16.03 -24.08
CA PRO A 56 1.90 -16.31 -25.42
C PRO A 56 1.82 -17.82 -25.71
N LYS A 57 1.40 -18.20 -26.93
CA LYS A 57 1.29 -19.61 -27.34
C LYS A 57 2.63 -20.36 -27.40
N LYS A 58 3.74 -19.63 -27.45
CA LYS A 58 5.10 -20.18 -27.50
C LYS A 58 5.97 -19.44 -26.48
N PRO A 59 6.99 -20.11 -25.89
CA PRO A 59 7.96 -19.44 -25.04
C PRO A 59 8.59 -18.25 -25.76
N ARG A 60 8.56 -17.08 -25.11
CA ARG A 60 9.15 -15.85 -25.62
C ARG A 60 10.01 -15.22 -24.53
N LYS A 61 11.19 -14.76 -24.91
CA LYS A 61 12.02 -13.92 -24.02
C LYS A 61 11.35 -12.56 -23.84
N VAL A 62 11.00 -12.23 -22.60
CA VAL A 62 10.42 -10.93 -22.23
C VAL A 62 11.53 -9.88 -22.27
N ALA A 63 11.21 -8.68 -22.74
CA ALA A 63 12.13 -7.55 -22.68
C ALA A 63 12.45 -7.22 -21.22
N LYS A 64 13.62 -6.62 -20.95
CA LYS A 64 13.89 -6.08 -19.62
C LYS A 64 12.92 -4.93 -19.34
N ASP A 65 12.61 -4.74 -18.06
CA ASP A 65 11.82 -3.61 -17.61
C ASP A 65 12.51 -2.30 -18.01
N SER A 66 11.73 -1.34 -18.48
CA SER A 66 12.20 0.00 -18.85
C SER A 66 11.06 1.00 -18.73
N GLY A 67 11.40 2.27 -18.59
CA GLY A 67 10.42 3.34 -18.43
C GLY A 67 10.07 3.62 -16.96
N LEU A 68 8.96 4.34 -16.77
CA LEU A 68 8.51 4.76 -15.45
C LEU A 68 7.86 3.61 -14.69
N ILE A 69 8.38 3.30 -13.51
CA ILE A 69 7.85 2.29 -12.60
C ILE A 69 7.46 2.97 -11.29
N TYR A 70 6.24 2.72 -10.86
CA TYR A 70 5.74 3.21 -9.58
C TYR A 70 6.06 2.22 -8.47
N SER A 71 6.84 2.66 -7.48
CA SER A 71 6.96 1.92 -6.23
C SER A 71 5.70 2.11 -5.38
N ALA A 72 5.05 3.29 -5.44
CA ALA A 72 3.84 3.68 -4.72
C ALA A 72 2.93 4.53 -5.63
N GLN A 73 2.15 3.90 -6.52
CA GLN A 73 1.40 4.57 -7.57
C GLN A 73 0.41 5.63 -7.05
N ASN A 74 -0.30 5.36 -5.96
CA ASN A 74 -1.25 6.35 -5.43
C ASN A 74 -0.54 7.61 -4.92
N ALA A 75 0.58 7.46 -4.23
CA ALA A 75 1.35 8.60 -3.73
C ALA A 75 2.04 9.36 -4.87
N ALA A 76 2.39 8.67 -5.96
CA ALA A 76 2.96 9.32 -7.14
C ALA A 76 1.91 10.13 -7.92
N ARG A 77 0.66 9.65 -8.01
CA ARG A 77 -0.41 10.33 -8.74
C ARG A 77 -1.18 11.33 -7.89
N HIS A 78 -1.26 11.12 -6.59
CA HIS A 78 -1.94 12.00 -5.65
C HIS A 78 -1.17 12.10 -4.33
N PRO A 79 -0.07 12.89 -4.29
CA PRO A 79 0.85 12.93 -3.14
C PRO A 79 0.22 13.51 -1.88
N ASP A 80 -0.69 14.47 -2.02
CA ASP A 80 -1.36 15.12 -0.89
C ASP A 80 -2.40 14.21 -0.22
N SER A 81 -2.96 13.23 -0.95
CA SER A 81 -3.97 12.30 -0.44
C SER A 81 -3.86 10.90 -1.08
N PRO A 82 -2.80 10.12 -0.76
CA PRO A 82 -2.54 8.84 -1.42
C PRO A 82 -3.59 7.75 -1.18
N LEU A 83 -4.44 7.88 -0.17
CA LEU A 83 -5.52 6.93 0.11
C LEU A 83 -6.89 7.41 -0.36
N GLU A 84 -7.03 8.67 -0.80
CA GLU A 84 -8.30 9.19 -1.32
C GLU A 84 -8.94 8.31 -2.41
N PRO A 85 -8.19 7.75 -3.38
CA PRO A 85 -8.75 6.83 -4.38
C PRO A 85 -9.47 5.63 -3.78
N LEU A 86 -8.98 5.10 -2.65
CA LEU A 86 -9.61 3.98 -1.93
C LEU A 86 -10.96 4.40 -1.36
N PHE A 87 -11.03 5.57 -0.71
CA PHE A 87 -12.28 6.09 -0.17
C PHE A 87 -13.29 6.40 -1.27
N ARG A 88 -12.84 7.07 -2.35
CA ARG A 88 -13.70 7.38 -3.50
C ARG A 88 -14.24 6.13 -4.16
N SER A 89 -13.41 5.12 -4.42
CA SER A 89 -13.88 3.89 -5.06
C SER A 89 -14.92 3.19 -4.18
N LEU A 90 -14.68 3.13 -2.88
CA LEU A 90 -15.58 2.50 -1.92
C LEU A 90 -16.94 3.21 -1.87
N LEU A 91 -16.95 4.54 -1.78
CA LEU A 91 -18.19 5.33 -1.76
C LEU A 91 -18.96 5.28 -3.08
N ILE A 92 -18.29 5.11 -4.22
CA ILE A 92 -18.95 4.93 -5.52
C ILE A 92 -19.63 3.55 -5.59
N THR A 93 -18.95 2.48 -5.14
CA THR A 93 -19.47 1.11 -5.23
C THR A 93 -20.42 0.74 -4.09
N ASN A 94 -20.27 1.39 -2.94
CA ASN A 94 -21.05 1.17 -1.72
C ASN A 94 -21.26 2.50 -0.98
N PRO A 95 -22.20 3.35 -1.42
CA PRO A 95 -22.45 4.66 -0.82
C PRO A 95 -22.89 4.63 0.64
N SER A 96 -23.44 3.50 1.09
CA SER A 96 -23.91 3.27 2.46
C SER A 96 -22.88 2.57 3.35
N PHE A 97 -21.61 2.51 2.93
CA PHE A 97 -20.56 1.88 3.73
C PHE A 97 -20.39 2.59 5.08
N ASP A 98 -20.48 1.83 6.17
CA ASP A 98 -20.27 2.35 7.51
C ASP A 98 -18.77 2.33 7.88
N PHE A 99 -18.13 3.49 7.80
CA PHE A 99 -16.73 3.64 8.19
C PHE A 99 -16.48 3.44 9.67
N GLN A 100 -17.48 3.63 10.54
CA GLN A 100 -17.34 3.45 11.99
C GLN A 100 -17.15 1.97 12.37
N SER A 101 -17.48 1.05 11.47
CA SER A 101 -17.19 -0.38 11.63
C SER A 101 -15.71 -0.76 11.46
N VAL A 102 -14.85 0.19 11.06
CA VAL A 102 -13.44 -0.06 10.70
C VAL A 102 -12.49 0.68 11.64
N SER A 103 -11.76 -0.04 12.48
CA SER A 103 -10.77 0.58 13.38
C SER A 103 -9.43 0.92 12.69
N LEU A 104 -9.12 0.28 11.57
CA LEU A 104 -7.84 0.43 10.88
C LEU A 104 -7.99 0.39 9.36
N MET A 105 -7.51 1.43 8.69
CA MET A 105 -7.36 1.47 7.23
C MET A 105 -5.89 1.59 6.87
N THR A 106 -5.42 0.73 5.98
CA THR A 106 -4.01 0.69 5.60
C THR A 106 -3.82 0.04 4.23
N ASP A 107 -2.61 0.14 3.71
CA ASP A 107 -2.21 -0.55 2.50
C ASP A 107 -1.40 -1.83 2.79
N ARG A 108 -1.27 -2.67 1.75
CA ARG A 108 -0.51 -3.91 1.81
C ARG A 108 0.99 -3.69 2.10
N ASN A 109 1.56 -2.51 1.79
CA ASN A 109 2.97 -2.23 2.04
C ASN A 109 3.24 -2.03 3.53
N ASN A 110 2.40 -1.26 4.21
CA ASN A 110 2.47 -1.02 5.65
C ASN A 110 2.35 -2.32 6.44
N ILE A 111 1.38 -3.19 6.10
CA ILE A 111 1.24 -4.51 6.74
C ILE A 111 2.52 -5.35 6.54
N ARG A 112 3.10 -5.34 5.34
CA ARG A 112 4.36 -6.08 5.07
C ARG A 112 5.56 -5.53 5.84
N LYS A 113 5.64 -4.21 6.01
CA LYS A 113 6.68 -3.56 6.83
C LYS A 113 6.54 -3.96 8.30
N LEU A 114 5.33 -3.88 8.85
CA LEU A 114 5.03 -4.32 10.22
C LEU A 114 5.31 -5.82 10.43
N LEU A 115 4.90 -6.67 9.49
CA LEU A 115 5.16 -8.10 9.55
C LEU A 115 6.67 -8.42 9.50
N SER A 116 7.42 -7.73 8.64
CA SER A 116 8.89 -7.85 8.58
C SER A 116 9.55 -7.28 9.84
N PHE A 117 8.93 -6.27 10.46
CA PHE A 117 9.39 -5.70 11.71
C PHE A 117 9.23 -6.67 12.88
N VAL A 118 8.16 -7.46 12.94
CA VAL A 118 8.02 -8.49 14.00
C VAL A 118 8.81 -9.76 13.68
N ASN A 119 8.86 -10.17 12.41
CA ASN A 119 9.56 -11.37 11.98
C ASN A 119 10.58 -11.06 10.86
N PRO A 120 11.84 -10.76 11.21
CA PRO A 120 12.84 -10.33 10.23
C PRO A 120 13.30 -11.42 9.26
N SER A 121 12.97 -12.69 9.50
CA SER A 121 13.27 -13.77 8.53
C SER A 121 12.42 -13.68 7.26
N LEU A 122 11.27 -13.01 7.31
CA LEU A 122 10.34 -12.88 6.18
C LEU A 122 10.78 -11.87 5.11
N SER A 123 11.84 -11.10 5.37
CA SER A 123 12.28 -10.07 4.43
C SER A 123 13.77 -9.78 4.55
N ARG A 124 14.48 -9.79 3.41
CA ARG A 124 15.89 -9.38 3.33
C ARG A 124 16.10 -7.92 3.75
N ASN A 125 15.06 -7.09 3.64
CA ASN A 125 15.07 -5.68 4.01
C ASN A 125 14.48 -5.42 5.41
N ALA A 126 14.19 -6.46 6.20
CA ALA A 126 13.51 -6.30 7.50
C ALA A 126 14.22 -5.41 8.53
N ARG A 127 15.53 -5.17 8.35
CA ARG A 127 16.34 -4.33 9.24
C ARG A 127 16.42 -2.87 8.81
N LYS A 128 15.92 -2.52 7.62
CA LYS A 128 15.89 -1.13 7.18
C LYS A 128 14.84 -0.35 7.99
N PRO A 129 15.15 0.86 8.47
CA PRO A 129 14.16 1.71 9.10
C PRO A 129 13.07 2.07 8.08
N PHE A 130 11.84 2.23 8.55
CA PHE A 130 10.73 2.70 7.75
C PHE A 130 9.88 3.66 8.57
N THR A 131 9.14 4.52 7.89
CA THR A 131 8.15 5.42 8.50
C THR A 131 6.78 5.07 7.96
N ILE A 132 5.79 5.05 8.84
CA ILE A 132 4.37 4.99 8.49
C ILE A 132 3.76 6.27 9.03
N LYS A 133 3.03 6.98 8.18
CA LYS A 133 2.27 8.14 8.62
C LYS A 133 0.91 7.67 9.11
N VAL A 134 0.44 8.30 10.18
CA VAL A 134 -0.81 7.96 10.84
C VAL A 134 -1.67 9.21 10.89
N GLU A 135 -2.92 9.06 10.50
CA GLU A 135 -3.98 10.01 10.76
C GLU A 135 -5.06 9.28 11.57
N VAL A 136 -5.57 9.92 12.62
CA VAL A 136 -6.63 9.36 13.45
C VAL A 136 -7.84 10.27 13.32
N ILE A 137 -8.94 9.71 12.85
CA ILE A 137 -10.23 10.37 12.72
C ILE A 137 -11.22 9.56 13.55
N ASP A 138 -11.76 10.17 14.60
CA ASP A 138 -12.56 9.48 15.62
C ASP A 138 -11.82 8.23 16.17
N GLU A 139 -12.36 7.03 15.97
CA GLU A 139 -11.77 5.75 16.38
C GLU A 139 -11.03 5.03 15.24
N ILE A 140 -10.91 5.67 14.08
CA ILE A 140 -10.31 5.09 12.87
C ILE A 140 -8.86 5.53 12.76
N ALA A 141 -7.94 4.56 12.76
CA ALA A 141 -6.55 4.80 12.41
C ALA A 141 -6.33 4.60 10.90
N ILE A 142 -5.83 5.62 10.22
CA ILE A 142 -5.46 5.57 8.80
C ILE A 142 -3.94 5.56 8.71
N LEU A 143 -3.39 4.42 8.30
CA LEU A 143 -1.97 4.23 8.05
C LEU A 143 -1.67 4.36 6.57
N TYR A 144 -0.92 5.38 6.17
CA TYR A 144 -0.47 5.51 4.79
C TYR A 144 1.05 5.48 4.68
N ARG A 145 1.46 4.93 3.55
CA ARG A 145 2.85 4.64 3.25
C ARG A 145 3.66 5.94 3.10
N SER A 146 4.78 6.03 3.80
CA SER A 146 5.80 7.05 3.59
C SER A 146 7.00 6.40 2.88
N GLU A 147 7.36 6.92 1.71
CA GLU A 147 8.57 6.54 0.96
C GLU A 147 9.37 7.77 0.58
N ALA A 148 10.69 7.61 0.44
CA ALA A 148 11.54 8.65 -0.14
C ALA A 148 11.30 8.79 -1.66
N GLU A 149 11.08 7.67 -2.34
CA GLU A 149 10.82 7.61 -3.77
C GLU A 149 9.58 6.77 -4.07
N VAL A 150 8.60 7.38 -4.74
CA VAL A 150 7.31 6.77 -5.09
C VAL A 150 7.29 6.23 -6.53
N SER A 151 8.29 6.60 -7.32
CA SER A 151 8.53 6.12 -8.68
C SER A 151 10.02 6.20 -9.02
N GLN A 152 10.42 5.43 -10.02
CA GLN A 152 11.75 5.45 -10.61
C GLN A 152 11.64 5.29 -12.13
N PHE A 153 12.56 5.87 -12.89
CA PHE A 153 12.66 5.64 -14.32
C PHE A 153 13.82 4.68 -14.58
N ILE A 154 13.56 3.55 -15.23
CA ILE A 154 14.59 2.57 -15.61
C ILE A 154 15.01 2.82 -17.06
N ALA A 155 16.28 3.15 -17.26
CA ALA A 155 16.82 3.31 -18.61
C ALA A 155 16.89 1.95 -19.36
N PRO A 156 16.83 1.93 -20.71
CA PRO A 156 16.79 0.67 -21.50
C PRO A 156 17.92 -0.34 -21.25
N HIS A 157 19.04 0.10 -20.68
CA HIS A 157 20.22 -0.72 -20.40
C HIS A 157 20.53 -0.85 -18.91
N GLU A 158 19.72 -0.22 -18.06
CA GLU A 158 19.86 -0.29 -16.62
C GLU A 158 19.26 -1.59 -16.09
N PHE A 159 19.91 -2.17 -15.09
CA PHE A 159 19.41 -3.36 -14.41
C PHE A 159 19.04 -3.00 -12.98
N VAL A 160 17.75 -3.19 -12.64
CA VAL A 160 17.24 -3.04 -11.28
C VAL A 160 16.73 -4.42 -10.85
N GLY A 161 17.45 -5.08 -9.93
CA GLY A 161 17.15 -6.43 -9.46
C GLY A 161 17.98 -6.87 -8.26
#